data_AF-A0ABD6PNV6-F1
#
_entry.id   AF-A0ABD6PNV6-F1
#
_cell.length_a   1.000
_cell.length_b   1.000
_cell.length_c   1.000
_cell.angle_alpha   90.00
_cell.angle_beta   90.00
_cell.angle_gamma   90.00
#
_symmetry.space_group_name_H-M   'P 1'
#
loop_
_entity.id
_entity.type
_entity.pdbx_description
1 polymer ?
#
loop_
_entity_poly.entity_id
_entity_poly.type
_entity_poly.pdbx_seq_one_letter_code
_entity_poly.pdbx_strand_id
1 'polypeptide(L)'
;MTRQAFILSDCEFSECGEKPYALLTANPTKEHHFIAQTEQRQHAHNPQVSPQNQNVYKLPLSIFHTGEKTRSKEQNRSEAISVNIIGNLAAKNLYTLTFVEDSTNQYNLESWFNRHESGYEEACNHLRTLPADRLKTTTANTDTVKVPDALWRILRLKFLGILRNPHNHKNLFAHRLHQTLRARLPEVGFEFVRLISKRDPKRIEAIIQDYRFTFLGYVDWLGGLYGMLSEGVAQPSLFERLFCNIFAKPEAVKIELFRYPENTGLCLFGDSSFCLQASAKLFSVGVNISHDMFAVVHLQTDRWHAFKNTFHHDAPKLQGQVRIIDSDQTQRLLFNRLCIHQAHEAVFGQSPNIKDYLEAV
;
A
#
# COMPACT_ATOMS: atom_id res chain seq x y z
N MET A 1 -0.91 -28.73 -6.07
CA MET A 1 -0.42 -27.43 -6.57
C MET A 1 1.09 -27.53 -6.75
N THR A 2 1.61 -27.17 -7.92
CA THR A 2 3.05 -27.23 -8.22
C THR A 2 3.77 -26.06 -7.52
N ARG A 3 4.82 -26.36 -6.76
CA ARG A 3 5.70 -25.38 -6.12
C ARG A 3 7.05 -25.41 -6.81
N GLN A 4 7.64 -24.24 -7.02
CA GLN A 4 8.98 -24.11 -7.58
C GLN A 4 9.80 -23.13 -6.76
N ALA A 5 11.06 -23.50 -6.50
CA ALA A 5 12.05 -22.63 -5.89
C ALA A 5 12.63 -21.69 -6.95
N PHE A 6 12.74 -20.41 -6.60
CA PHE A 6 13.43 -19.42 -7.43
C PHE A 6 14.62 -18.88 -6.65
N ILE A 7 15.79 -18.88 -7.26
CA ILE A 7 17.03 -18.41 -6.63
C ILE A 7 17.09 -16.90 -6.86
N LEU A 8 17.18 -16.12 -5.76
CA LEU A 8 17.29 -14.66 -5.87
C LEU A 8 18.71 -14.21 -6.23
N SER A 9 19.73 -14.94 -5.77
CA SER A 9 21.13 -14.56 -5.93
C SER A 9 22.04 -15.74 -6.22
N ASP A 10 23.08 -15.49 -7.00
CA ASP A 10 24.09 -16.48 -7.36
C ASP A 10 25.17 -16.65 -6.27
N CYS A 11 25.23 -15.73 -5.30
CA CYS A 11 26.16 -15.80 -4.17
C CYS A 11 25.75 -16.89 -3.16
N GLU A 12 26.72 -17.69 -2.71
CA GLU A 12 26.58 -18.47 -1.48
C GLU A 12 26.56 -17.47 -0.31
N PHE A 13 25.43 -17.35 0.39
CA PHE A 13 25.30 -16.42 1.50
C PHE A 13 26.29 -16.83 2.59
N SER A 14 27.16 -15.93 3.05
CA SER A 14 28.34 -16.27 3.85
C SER A 14 28.06 -16.87 5.24
N GLU A 15 26.79 -17.01 5.64
CA GLU A 15 26.37 -17.55 6.94
C GLU A 15 25.32 -18.68 6.84
N CYS A 16 24.80 -18.99 5.66
CA CYS A 16 23.86 -20.10 5.43
C CYS A 16 24.32 -20.91 4.21
N GLY A 17 24.63 -22.19 4.39
CA GLY A 17 25.13 -23.09 3.34
C GLY A 17 24.16 -23.38 2.17
N GLU A 18 23.06 -22.64 2.04
CA GLU A 18 22.07 -22.78 0.97
C GLU A 18 21.75 -21.42 0.32
N LYS A 19 21.53 -21.41 -1.01
CA LYS A 19 21.19 -20.21 -1.77
C LYS A 19 19.86 -19.61 -1.26
N PRO A 20 19.71 -18.28 -1.16
CA PRO A 20 18.43 -17.68 -0.77
C PRO A 20 17.38 -17.97 -1.86
N TYR A 21 16.44 -18.87 -1.54
CA TYR A 21 15.32 -19.23 -2.41
C TYR A 21 13.98 -19.14 -1.69
N ALA A 22 12.91 -19.00 -2.46
CA ALA A 22 11.54 -19.09 -1.98
C ALA A 22 10.69 -19.97 -2.89
N LEU A 23 9.75 -20.68 -2.27
CA LEU A 23 8.77 -21.48 -2.99
C LEU A 23 7.58 -20.61 -3.39
N LEU A 24 7.39 -20.45 -4.71
CA LEU A 24 6.14 -19.91 -5.25
C LEU A 24 5.22 -21.05 -5.66
N THR A 25 3.92 -20.84 -5.45
CA THR A 25 2.87 -21.74 -5.90
C THR A 25 2.30 -21.21 -7.21
N ALA A 26 2.26 -22.06 -8.23
CA ALA A 26 1.68 -21.72 -9.52
C ALA A 26 0.19 -21.36 -9.36
N ASN A 27 -0.24 -20.26 -9.99
CA ASN A 27 -1.64 -19.80 -9.94
C ASN A 27 -2.06 -19.12 -11.27
N PRO A 28 -3.37 -19.01 -11.55
CA PRO A 28 -3.85 -18.51 -12.84
C PRO A 28 -3.95 -16.97 -12.91
N THR A 29 -3.62 -16.24 -11.84
CA THR A 29 -3.82 -14.79 -11.76
C THR A 29 -2.93 -14.07 -12.77
N LYS A 30 -3.57 -13.23 -13.60
CA LYS A 30 -2.91 -12.43 -14.64
C LYS A 30 -3.00 -10.95 -14.34
N GLU A 31 -4.17 -10.47 -13.90
CA GLU A 31 -4.33 -9.09 -13.47
C GLU A 31 -3.85 -8.96 -12.04
N HIS A 32 -2.80 -8.16 -11.84
CA HIS A 32 -2.16 -8.00 -10.54
C HIS A 32 -2.43 -6.62 -9.99
N HIS A 33 -3.14 -6.55 -8.87
CA HIS A 33 -3.53 -5.31 -8.21
C HIS A 33 -2.37 -4.72 -7.42
N PHE A 34 -2.00 -3.48 -7.74
CA PHE A 34 -1.01 -2.75 -6.96
C PHE A 34 -1.63 -1.97 -5.79
N ILE A 35 -2.94 -1.73 -5.82
CA ILE A 35 -3.79 -1.37 -4.67
C ILE A 35 -4.85 -2.46 -4.52
N ALA A 36 -4.96 -3.08 -3.33
CA ALA A 36 -5.73 -4.32 -3.16
C ALA A 36 -7.20 -4.10 -3.52
N GLN A 37 -7.85 -5.13 -4.07
CA GLN A 37 -9.28 -5.07 -4.30
C GLN A 37 -10.06 -4.89 -2.99
N THR A 38 -9.61 -5.53 -1.90
CA THR A 38 -10.19 -5.37 -0.55
C THR A 38 -10.16 -3.91 -0.08
N GLU A 39 -9.10 -3.16 -0.40
CA GLU A 39 -8.99 -1.73 -0.11
C GLU A 39 -9.97 -0.92 -0.96
N GLN A 40 -10.01 -1.17 -2.26
CA GLN A 40 -10.89 -0.45 -3.19
C GLN A 40 -12.38 -0.68 -2.86
N ARG A 41 -12.77 -1.89 -2.43
CA ARG A 41 -14.16 -2.21 -2.06
C ARG A 41 -14.66 -1.41 -0.87
N GLN A 42 -13.78 -0.94 0.01
CA GLN A 42 -14.15 -0.01 1.08
C GLN A 42 -14.59 1.38 0.58
N HIS A 43 -14.51 1.62 -0.73
CA HIS A 43 -14.98 2.82 -1.43
C HIS A 43 -16.03 2.52 -2.50
N ALA A 44 -16.51 1.28 -2.58
CA ALA A 44 -17.50 0.92 -3.58
C ALA A 44 -18.76 1.78 -3.42
N HIS A 45 -19.26 2.34 -4.51
CA HIS A 45 -20.52 3.07 -4.54
C HIS A 45 -21.75 2.15 -4.62
N ASN A 46 -21.51 0.88 -4.97
CA ASN A 46 -22.50 -0.19 -5.06
C ASN A 46 -22.11 -1.41 -4.19
N PRO A 47 -21.83 -1.26 -2.88
CA PRO A 47 -21.28 -2.33 -2.04
C PRO A 47 -22.19 -3.55 -1.88
N GLN A 48 -23.46 -3.44 -2.25
CA GLN A 48 -24.46 -4.51 -2.14
C GLN A 48 -24.37 -5.56 -3.25
N VAL A 49 -23.64 -5.28 -4.34
CA VAL A 49 -23.45 -6.26 -5.42
C VAL A 49 -22.29 -7.20 -5.11
N SER A 50 -22.19 -8.31 -5.84
CA SER A 50 -21.10 -9.27 -5.66
C SER A 50 -19.72 -8.61 -5.85
N PRO A 51 -18.67 -9.04 -5.12
CA PRO A 51 -17.36 -8.39 -5.17
C PRO A 51 -16.78 -8.19 -6.57
N GLN A 52 -17.09 -9.08 -7.53
CA GLN A 52 -16.64 -9.00 -8.92
C GLN A 52 -17.31 -7.89 -9.74
N ASN A 53 -18.44 -7.36 -9.26
CA ASN A 53 -19.25 -6.33 -9.92
C ASN A 53 -19.21 -4.99 -9.17
N GLN A 54 -18.44 -4.91 -8.09
CA GLN A 54 -18.31 -3.68 -7.33
C GLN A 54 -17.46 -2.66 -8.10
N ASN A 55 -17.91 -1.42 -8.04
CA ASN A 55 -17.34 -0.29 -8.76
C ASN A 55 -17.01 0.84 -7.80
N VAL A 56 -15.98 1.60 -8.17
CA VAL A 56 -15.57 2.85 -7.51
C VAL A 56 -15.59 3.98 -8.54
N TYR A 57 -15.76 5.23 -8.10
CA TYR A 57 -15.58 6.36 -9.01
C TYR A 57 -14.11 6.71 -9.13
N LYS A 58 -13.58 6.69 -10.36
CA LYS A 58 -12.32 7.31 -10.75
C LYS A 58 -12.57 8.78 -11.05
N LEU A 59 -11.85 9.66 -10.37
CA LEU A 59 -11.93 11.11 -10.46
C LEU A 59 -10.61 11.63 -11.04
N PRO A 60 -10.53 11.86 -12.36
CA PRO A 60 -9.31 12.35 -13.01
C PRO A 60 -8.83 13.67 -12.39
N LEU A 61 -7.52 13.89 -12.31
CA LEU A 61 -7.01 15.12 -11.68
C LEU A 61 -7.48 16.41 -12.35
N SER A 62 -7.74 16.38 -13.66
CA SER A 62 -8.23 17.54 -14.44
C SER A 62 -9.49 18.16 -13.85
N ILE A 63 -10.35 17.37 -13.20
CA ILE A 63 -11.63 17.85 -12.65
C ILE A 63 -11.44 18.84 -11.49
N PHE A 64 -10.26 18.82 -10.84
CA PHE A 64 -9.91 19.66 -9.69
C PHE A 64 -9.14 20.94 -10.08
N HIS A 65 -8.66 21.06 -11.31
CA HIS A 65 -7.77 22.15 -11.75
C HIS A 65 -8.49 23.29 -12.49
N THR A 66 -9.74 23.09 -12.90
CA THR A 66 -10.55 24.15 -13.52
C THR A 66 -11.21 24.98 -12.43
N GLY A 67 -10.91 26.28 -12.39
CA GLY A 67 -11.34 27.20 -11.33
C GLY A 67 -12.83 27.13 -10.99
N GLU A 68 -13.13 27.33 -9.71
CA GLU A 68 -14.44 27.18 -9.04
C GLU A 68 -15.63 27.95 -9.64
N LYS A 69 -15.41 28.76 -10.68
CA LYS A 69 -16.49 29.53 -11.30
C LYS A 69 -17.26 28.63 -12.27
N THR A 70 -18.37 28.10 -11.75
CA THR A 70 -19.52 27.51 -12.48
C THR A 70 -19.25 26.18 -13.19
N ARG A 71 -19.10 25.09 -12.44
CA ARG A 71 -19.47 23.75 -12.93
C ARG A 71 -20.81 23.35 -12.35
N SER A 72 -21.77 22.99 -13.20
CA SER A 72 -23.05 22.42 -12.76
C SER A 72 -22.81 21.01 -12.19
N LYS A 73 -23.73 20.52 -11.33
CA LYS A 73 -23.67 19.18 -10.74
C LYS A 73 -23.60 18.07 -11.80
N GLU A 74 -24.13 18.32 -12.99
CA GLU A 74 -24.10 17.42 -14.15
C GLU A 74 -22.71 17.34 -14.79
N GLN A 75 -21.96 18.44 -14.84
CA GLN A 75 -20.65 18.48 -15.49
C GLN A 75 -19.55 17.78 -14.67
N ASN A 76 -19.63 17.82 -13.34
CA ASN A 76 -18.74 17.01 -12.48
C ASN A 76 -19.05 15.51 -12.60
N ARG A 77 -20.34 15.14 -12.74
CA ARG A 77 -20.77 13.75 -12.95
C ARG A 77 -20.34 13.20 -14.31
N SER A 78 -20.28 14.03 -15.35
CA SER A 78 -19.85 13.58 -16.68
C SER A 78 -18.35 13.26 -16.77
N GLU A 79 -17.52 13.76 -15.84
CA GLU A 79 -16.07 13.53 -15.84
C GLU A 79 -15.65 12.41 -14.86
N ALA A 80 -16.44 12.13 -13.83
CA ALA A 80 -16.23 10.98 -12.94
C ALA A 80 -16.60 9.68 -13.65
N ILE A 81 -15.70 8.70 -13.63
CA ILE A 81 -15.89 7.43 -14.35
C ILE A 81 -16.12 6.32 -13.34
N SER A 82 -17.25 5.63 -13.43
CA SER A 82 -17.46 4.39 -12.66
C SER A 82 -16.61 3.27 -13.27
N VAL A 83 -15.63 2.78 -12.52
CA VAL A 83 -14.73 1.70 -12.94
C VAL A 83 -14.92 0.46 -12.09
N ASN A 84 -14.84 -0.73 -12.71
CA ASN A 84 -14.96 -1.99 -11.99
C ASN A 84 -13.64 -2.33 -11.27
N ILE A 85 -13.75 -2.68 -9.99
CA ILE A 85 -12.60 -2.94 -9.11
C ILE A 85 -11.75 -4.13 -9.59
N ILE A 86 -12.35 -5.13 -10.26
CA ILE A 86 -11.65 -6.34 -10.70
C ILE A 86 -10.48 -6.06 -11.65
N GLY A 87 -10.56 -4.96 -12.42
CA GLY A 87 -9.50 -4.52 -13.33
C GLY A 87 -8.93 -3.15 -13.00
N ASN A 88 -9.37 -2.51 -11.93
CA ASN A 88 -8.91 -1.17 -11.56
C ASN A 88 -7.64 -1.25 -10.71
N LEU A 89 -6.71 -0.32 -10.95
CA LEU A 89 -5.42 -0.23 -10.24
C LEU A 89 -4.66 -1.58 -10.23
N ALA A 90 -4.67 -2.21 -11.41
CA ALA A 90 -4.03 -3.47 -11.69
C ALA A 90 -3.24 -3.40 -13.00
N ALA A 91 -2.27 -4.29 -13.16
CA ALA A 91 -1.60 -4.50 -14.42
C ALA A 91 -1.34 -5.97 -14.70
N LYS A 92 -1.43 -6.31 -15.97
CA LYS A 92 -1.30 -7.68 -16.46
C LYS A 92 0.13 -8.19 -16.31
N ASN A 93 0.30 -9.27 -15.56
CA ASN A 93 1.56 -9.96 -15.27
C ASN A 93 2.62 -9.08 -14.59
N LEU A 94 2.20 -8.02 -13.87
CA LEU A 94 3.10 -7.08 -13.21
C LEU A 94 4.09 -7.76 -12.24
N TYR A 95 3.61 -8.73 -11.46
CA TYR A 95 4.42 -9.48 -10.48
C TYR A 95 4.77 -10.91 -10.91
N THR A 96 4.71 -11.22 -12.21
CA THR A 96 5.04 -12.54 -12.73
C THR A 96 6.54 -12.76 -12.82
N LEU A 97 7.04 -13.84 -12.24
CA LEU A 97 8.43 -14.27 -12.44
C LEU A 97 8.56 -15.07 -13.74
N THR A 98 7.74 -16.10 -13.91
CA THR A 98 7.72 -16.93 -15.13
C THR A 98 6.37 -17.64 -15.31
N PHE A 99 6.18 -18.24 -16.48
CA PHE A 99 5.01 -19.05 -16.83
C PHE A 99 5.30 -20.53 -16.61
N VAL A 100 4.26 -21.29 -16.26
CA VAL A 100 4.35 -22.75 -16.23
C VAL A 100 4.22 -23.26 -17.67
N GLU A 101 5.14 -24.13 -18.09
CA GLU A 101 5.10 -24.76 -19.42
C GLU A 101 3.76 -25.50 -19.61
N ASP A 102 3.21 -25.38 -20.82
CA ASP A 102 1.93 -26.00 -21.24
C ASP A 102 0.74 -25.73 -20.30
N SER A 103 0.73 -24.58 -19.62
CA SER A 103 -0.32 -24.19 -18.68
C SER A 103 -0.72 -22.72 -18.79
N THR A 104 -1.93 -22.40 -18.33
CA THR A 104 -2.38 -21.01 -18.13
C THR A 104 -1.86 -20.41 -16.81
N ASN A 105 -1.23 -21.22 -15.96
CA ASN A 105 -0.70 -20.82 -14.67
C ASN A 105 0.67 -20.12 -14.76
N GLN A 106 0.98 -19.38 -13.72
CA GLN A 106 2.18 -18.57 -13.59
C GLN A 106 2.76 -18.67 -12.18
N TYR A 107 4.07 -18.47 -12.06
CA TYR A 107 4.70 -18.20 -10.79
C TYR A 107 4.79 -16.69 -10.61
N ASN A 108 3.99 -16.15 -9.70
CA ASN A 108 3.90 -14.73 -9.38
C ASN A 108 3.80 -14.54 -7.85
N LEU A 109 3.76 -13.28 -7.40
CA LEU A 109 3.73 -12.93 -5.97
C LEU A 109 2.30 -12.87 -5.37
N GLU A 110 1.26 -13.17 -6.14
CA GLU A 110 -0.15 -12.97 -5.75
C GLU A 110 -0.51 -13.69 -4.44
N SER A 111 -0.09 -14.96 -4.33
CA SER A 111 -0.35 -15.76 -3.12
C SER A 111 0.27 -15.18 -1.86
N TRP A 112 1.32 -14.36 -1.98
CA TRP A 112 1.97 -13.70 -0.86
C TRP A 112 1.26 -12.40 -0.50
N PHE A 113 0.84 -11.61 -1.49
CA PHE A 113 0.00 -10.42 -1.26
C PHE A 113 -1.31 -10.79 -0.55
N ASN A 114 -1.97 -11.87 -0.97
CA ASN A 114 -3.21 -12.35 -0.36
C ASN A 114 -3.11 -12.61 1.15
N ARG A 115 -1.93 -12.96 1.67
CA ARG A 115 -1.71 -13.14 3.13
C ARG A 115 -1.90 -11.85 3.91
N HIS A 116 -1.55 -10.71 3.30
CA HIS A 116 -1.68 -9.38 3.91
C HIS A 116 -3.02 -8.71 3.61
N GLU A 117 -3.66 -9.06 2.48
CA GLU A 117 -4.98 -8.55 2.10
C GLU A 117 -6.12 -9.22 2.89
N SER A 118 -5.90 -10.45 3.35
CA SER A 118 -6.88 -11.23 4.12
C SER A 118 -7.26 -10.52 5.43
N GLY A 119 -8.56 -10.41 5.69
CA GLY A 119 -9.09 -9.78 6.90
C GLY A 119 -9.10 -8.26 6.90
N TYR A 120 -8.79 -7.60 5.76
CA TYR A 120 -8.83 -6.14 5.67
C TYR A 120 -10.23 -5.55 5.94
N GLU A 121 -11.27 -6.12 5.32
CA GLU A 121 -12.66 -5.63 5.47
C GLU A 121 -13.17 -5.82 6.90
N GLU A 122 -12.85 -6.96 7.51
CA GLU A 122 -13.13 -7.23 8.93
C GLU A 122 -12.42 -6.23 9.85
N ALA A 123 -11.14 -5.94 9.56
CA ALA A 123 -10.38 -4.93 10.30
C ALA A 123 -11.02 -3.54 10.18
N CYS A 124 -11.48 -3.14 8.98
CA CYS A 124 -12.20 -1.88 8.80
C CYS A 124 -13.47 -1.84 9.66
N ASN A 125 -14.27 -2.90 9.65
CA ASN A 125 -15.49 -2.98 10.47
C ASN A 125 -15.18 -2.90 11.97
N HIS A 126 -14.11 -3.57 12.41
CA HIS A 126 -13.66 -3.47 13.80
C HIS A 126 -13.25 -2.03 14.17
N LEU A 127 -12.51 -1.31 13.31
CA LEU A 127 -12.10 0.06 13.60
C LEU A 127 -13.28 1.04 13.72
N ARG A 128 -14.37 0.81 12.96
CA ARG A 128 -15.60 1.61 13.07
C ARG A 128 -16.27 1.49 14.43
N THR A 129 -16.19 0.32 15.07
CA THR A 129 -16.89 0.04 16.34
C THR A 129 -16.07 0.38 17.59
N LEU A 130 -14.80 0.79 17.44
CA LEU A 130 -13.98 1.18 18.58
C LEU A 130 -14.56 2.41 19.29
N PRO A 131 -14.61 2.44 20.63
CA PRO A 131 -15.06 3.63 21.34
C PRO A 131 -13.98 4.72 21.25
N ALA A 132 -14.38 5.94 20.85
CA ALA A 132 -13.47 7.10 20.84
C ALA A 132 -12.97 7.45 22.26
N ASP A 133 -13.84 7.30 23.27
CA ASP A 133 -13.63 7.89 24.61
C ASP A 133 -13.27 6.91 25.74
N ARG A 134 -13.13 5.60 25.48
CA ARG A 134 -13.10 4.58 26.57
C ARG A 134 -11.78 3.86 26.84
N LEU A 135 -10.69 4.22 26.18
CA LEU A 135 -9.40 3.58 26.43
C LEU A 135 -8.43 4.57 27.10
N LYS A 136 -8.89 5.25 28.16
CA LYS A 136 -8.02 5.98 29.07
C LYS A 136 -7.15 4.97 29.81
N THR A 137 -5.86 4.92 29.49
CA THR A 137 -4.89 4.25 30.35
C THR A 137 -4.74 5.08 31.63
N THR A 138 -4.69 4.44 32.79
CA THR A 138 -4.78 5.02 34.14
C THR A 138 -3.53 5.81 34.58
N THR A 139 -2.75 6.33 33.64
CA THR A 139 -1.56 7.14 33.93
C THR A 139 -1.65 8.47 33.19
N ALA A 140 -1.50 9.55 33.96
CA ALA A 140 -1.77 10.94 33.64
C ALA A 140 -1.39 11.40 32.21
N ASN A 141 -2.30 12.14 31.58
CA ASN A 141 -2.22 12.76 30.25
C ASN A 141 -1.96 11.81 29.07
N THR A 142 -3.00 11.39 28.34
CA THR A 142 -2.99 11.35 26.85
C THR A 142 -4.29 10.76 26.30
N ASP A 143 -4.90 11.43 25.30
CA ASP A 143 -6.05 10.97 24.49
C ASP A 143 -5.72 9.78 23.57
N THR A 144 -4.86 8.87 24.00
CA THR A 144 -4.29 7.81 23.17
C THR A 144 -4.53 6.43 23.77
N VAL A 145 -4.67 5.44 22.90
CA VAL A 145 -5.06 4.07 23.22
C VAL A 145 -4.05 3.10 22.64
N LYS A 146 -3.93 1.89 23.17
CA LYS A 146 -3.08 0.86 22.54
C LYS A 146 -3.58 0.63 21.11
N VAL A 147 -2.65 0.61 20.15
CA VAL A 147 -3.01 0.35 18.74
C VAL A 147 -3.65 -1.05 18.64
N PRO A 148 -4.88 -1.15 18.10
CA PRO A 148 -5.58 -2.43 17.95
C PRO A 148 -4.98 -3.24 16.80
N ASP A 149 -5.07 -4.58 16.89
CA ASP A 149 -4.55 -5.49 15.88
C ASP A 149 -5.16 -5.25 14.48
N ALA A 150 -6.43 -4.80 14.45
CA ALA A 150 -7.09 -4.37 13.23
C ALA A 150 -6.34 -3.21 12.53
N LEU A 151 -5.89 -2.21 13.28
CA LEU A 151 -5.12 -1.09 12.72
C LEU A 151 -3.72 -1.53 12.30
N TRP A 152 -3.06 -2.40 13.07
CA TRP A 152 -1.76 -2.97 12.65
C TRP A 152 -1.87 -3.75 11.34
N ARG A 153 -2.93 -4.54 11.17
CA ARG A 153 -3.20 -5.27 9.91
C ARG A 153 -3.38 -4.31 8.74
N ILE A 154 -4.20 -3.27 8.91
CA ILE A 154 -4.42 -2.25 7.87
C ILE A 154 -3.14 -1.52 7.52
N LEU A 155 -2.42 -0.98 8.52
CA LEU A 155 -1.16 -0.25 8.28
C LEU A 155 -0.13 -1.14 7.59
N ARG A 156 -0.03 -2.41 7.96
CA ARG A 156 0.85 -3.36 7.28
C ARG A 156 0.51 -3.49 5.80
N LEU A 157 -0.77 -3.71 5.45
CA LEU A 157 -1.16 -3.75 4.04
C LEU A 157 -0.89 -2.42 3.33
N LYS A 158 -1.12 -1.28 3.98
CA LYS A 158 -0.84 0.04 3.38
C LYS A 158 0.65 0.24 3.10
N PHE A 159 1.53 -0.14 4.02
CA PHE A 159 2.98 -0.08 3.78
C PHE A 159 3.43 -1.04 2.67
N LEU A 160 2.83 -2.23 2.59
CA LEU A 160 3.06 -3.13 1.45
C LEU A 160 2.57 -2.50 0.13
N GLY A 161 1.40 -1.87 0.16
CA GLY A 161 0.83 -1.09 -0.95
C GLY A 161 1.78 -0.03 -1.47
N ILE A 162 2.43 0.72 -0.57
CA ILE A 162 3.45 1.71 -0.93
C ILE A 162 4.61 1.08 -1.72
N LEU A 163 5.12 -0.07 -1.27
CA LEU A 163 6.27 -0.77 -1.87
C LEU A 163 5.93 -1.49 -3.19
N ARG A 164 4.76 -2.14 -3.24
CA ARG A 164 4.33 -2.90 -4.42
C ARG A 164 3.72 -2.03 -5.51
N ASN A 165 3.42 -0.77 -5.23
CA ASN A 165 2.88 0.13 -6.24
C ASN A 165 3.97 0.59 -7.20
N PRO A 166 3.90 0.23 -8.50
CA PRO A 166 4.94 0.56 -9.46
C PRO A 166 5.09 2.07 -9.67
N HIS A 167 4.05 2.88 -9.47
CA HIS A 167 4.17 4.34 -9.56
C HIS A 167 5.06 4.93 -8.46
N ASN A 168 5.23 4.22 -7.34
CA ASN A 168 5.96 4.72 -6.18
C ASN A 168 7.47 4.48 -6.24
N HIS A 169 8.01 3.74 -7.21
CA HIS A 169 9.43 3.37 -7.24
C HIS A 169 10.40 4.57 -7.29
N LYS A 170 9.95 5.74 -7.76
CA LYS A 170 10.69 7.01 -7.75
C LYS A 170 10.32 7.95 -6.59
N ASN A 171 9.28 7.65 -5.82
CA ASN A 171 8.90 8.45 -4.68
C ASN A 171 9.99 8.35 -3.59
N LEU A 172 10.51 9.48 -3.10
CA LEU A 172 11.62 9.51 -2.13
C LEU A 172 11.36 8.70 -0.85
N PHE A 173 10.12 8.69 -0.34
CA PHE A 173 9.75 7.92 0.84
C PHE A 173 9.79 6.41 0.54
N ALA A 174 9.09 5.97 -0.50
CA ALA A 174 9.07 4.57 -0.91
C ALA A 174 10.47 4.07 -1.32
N HIS A 175 11.22 4.90 -2.04
CA HIS A 175 12.59 4.62 -2.45
C HIS A 175 13.51 4.36 -1.24
N ARG A 176 13.40 5.14 -0.16
CA ARG A 176 14.16 4.89 1.07
C ARG A 176 13.78 3.58 1.76
N LEU A 177 12.49 3.20 1.76
CA LEU A 177 12.08 1.88 2.25
C LEU A 177 12.69 0.77 1.40
N HIS A 178 12.61 0.87 0.07
CA HIS A 178 13.25 -0.07 -0.85
C HIS A 178 14.77 -0.15 -0.63
N GLN A 179 15.46 0.98 -0.45
CA GLN A 179 16.90 1.00 -0.17
C GLN A 179 17.24 0.32 1.16
N THR A 180 16.38 0.49 2.19
CA THR A 180 16.59 -0.15 3.49
C THR A 180 16.46 -1.66 3.39
N LEU A 181 15.48 -2.15 2.63
CA LEU A 181 15.32 -3.58 2.33
C LEU A 181 16.46 -4.10 1.47
N ARG A 182 16.84 -3.37 0.41
CA ARG A 182 17.90 -3.76 -0.53
C ARG A 182 19.25 -3.91 0.17
N ALA A 183 19.55 -3.08 1.16
CA ALA A 183 20.77 -3.21 1.96
C ALA A 183 20.85 -4.52 2.78
N ARG A 184 19.73 -5.25 2.90
CA ARG A 184 19.64 -6.56 3.59
C ARG A 184 19.34 -7.72 2.65
N LEU A 185 19.05 -7.44 1.39
CA LEU A 185 18.81 -8.45 0.38
C LEU A 185 20.10 -8.73 -0.38
N PRO A 186 20.31 -9.97 -0.82
CA PRO A 186 21.37 -10.23 -1.77
C PRO A 186 21.09 -9.50 -3.09
N GLU A 187 22.14 -9.22 -3.85
CA GLU A 187 21.99 -8.70 -5.21
C GLU A 187 21.26 -9.72 -6.08
N VAL A 188 20.43 -9.20 -6.99
CA VAL A 188 19.67 -10.01 -7.94
C VAL A 188 20.65 -10.71 -8.88
N GLY A 189 20.64 -12.04 -8.85
CA GLY A 189 21.54 -12.87 -9.66
C GLY A 189 21.16 -12.92 -11.14
N PHE A 190 22.10 -13.39 -11.96
CA PHE A 190 21.93 -13.57 -13.40
C PHE A 190 20.75 -14.49 -13.72
N GLU A 191 20.55 -15.57 -12.97
CA GLU A 191 19.44 -16.50 -13.21
C GLU A 191 18.07 -15.84 -13.00
N PHE A 192 17.94 -14.93 -12.02
CA PHE A 192 16.71 -14.17 -11.82
C PHE A 192 16.47 -13.17 -12.97
N VAL A 193 17.52 -12.47 -13.42
CA VAL A 193 17.44 -11.58 -14.60
C VAL A 193 17.03 -12.37 -15.84
N ARG A 194 17.63 -13.55 -16.06
CA ARG A 194 17.34 -14.45 -17.18
C ARG A 194 15.92 -14.99 -17.14
N LEU A 195 15.38 -15.24 -15.96
CA LEU A 195 14.00 -15.66 -15.77
C LEU A 195 13.02 -14.61 -16.29
N ILE A 196 13.24 -13.34 -15.92
CA ILE A 196 12.39 -12.23 -16.36
C ILE A 196 12.56 -11.98 -17.86
N SER A 197 13.79 -12.03 -18.40
CA SER A 197 14.06 -11.77 -19.81
C SER A 197 13.47 -12.80 -20.78
N LYS A 198 13.19 -14.02 -20.30
CA LYS A 198 12.50 -15.07 -21.08
C LYS A 198 10.99 -14.83 -21.24
N ARG A 199 10.40 -13.88 -20.51
CA ARG A 199 8.98 -13.52 -20.67
C ARG A 199 8.77 -12.81 -22.01
N ASP A 200 7.51 -12.80 -22.47
CA ASP A 200 7.08 -12.07 -23.67
C ASP A 200 7.61 -10.62 -23.68
N PRO A 201 8.52 -10.26 -24.60
CA PRO A 201 9.17 -8.95 -24.62
C PRO A 201 8.19 -7.79 -24.71
N LYS A 202 7.08 -7.96 -25.46
CA LYS A 202 6.06 -6.90 -25.62
C LYS A 202 5.37 -6.57 -24.30
N ARG A 203 5.18 -7.58 -23.43
CA ARG A 203 4.56 -7.37 -22.12
C ARG A 203 5.52 -6.69 -21.16
N ILE A 204 6.80 -7.04 -21.20
CA ILE A 204 7.82 -6.38 -20.38
C ILE A 204 7.94 -4.91 -20.82
N GLU A 205 7.98 -4.66 -22.13
CA GLU A 205 8.08 -3.32 -22.70
C GLU A 205 6.91 -2.44 -22.28
N ALA A 206 5.67 -2.96 -22.32
CA ALA A 206 4.49 -2.24 -21.82
C ALA A 206 4.64 -1.83 -20.34
N ILE A 207 5.03 -2.75 -19.45
CA ILE A 207 5.25 -2.45 -18.02
C ILE A 207 6.33 -1.39 -17.84
N ILE A 208 7.44 -1.49 -18.59
CA ILE A 208 8.55 -0.55 -18.52
C ILE A 208 8.10 0.85 -18.95
N GLN A 209 7.31 0.95 -20.02
CA GLN A 209 6.80 2.21 -20.54
C GLN A 209 5.76 2.83 -19.60
N ASP A 210 4.73 2.05 -19.22
CA ASP A 210 3.61 2.51 -18.38
C ASP A 210 4.09 3.06 -17.04
N TYR A 211 5.06 2.37 -16.42
CA TYR A 211 5.57 2.74 -15.10
C TYR A 211 6.93 3.41 -15.12
N ARG A 212 7.48 3.71 -16.30
CA ARG A 212 8.76 4.43 -16.49
C ARG A 212 9.95 3.78 -15.78
N PHE A 213 10.00 2.45 -15.79
CA PHE A 213 11.16 1.69 -15.35
C PHE A 213 12.27 1.70 -16.42
N THR A 214 13.47 1.31 -16.03
CA THR A 214 14.40 0.64 -16.97
C THR A 214 14.20 -0.87 -16.83
N PHE A 215 14.65 -1.69 -17.79
CA PHE A 215 14.53 -3.15 -17.63
C PHE A 215 15.15 -3.64 -16.31
N LEU A 216 16.39 -3.23 -16.02
CA LEU A 216 17.05 -3.58 -14.76
C LEU A 216 16.34 -2.99 -13.55
N GLY A 217 15.78 -1.77 -13.64
CA GLY A 217 15.00 -1.17 -12.57
C GLY A 217 13.74 -1.96 -12.23
N TYR A 218 13.05 -2.51 -13.24
CA TYR A 218 11.90 -3.39 -13.05
C TYR A 218 12.32 -4.74 -12.44
N VAL A 219 13.41 -5.34 -12.92
CA VAL A 219 13.95 -6.60 -12.38
C VAL A 219 14.37 -6.44 -10.92
N ASP A 220 15.10 -5.37 -10.60
CA ASP A 220 15.53 -5.04 -9.24
C ASP A 220 14.34 -4.82 -8.30
N TRP A 221 13.31 -4.11 -8.77
CA TRP A 221 12.11 -3.87 -7.99
C TRP A 221 11.34 -5.16 -7.72
N LEU A 222 11.11 -5.99 -8.76
CA LEU A 222 10.43 -7.27 -8.63
C LEU A 222 11.23 -8.27 -7.76
N GLY A 223 12.54 -8.32 -7.93
CA GLY A 223 13.45 -9.11 -7.09
C GLY A 223 13.44 -8.64 -5.64
N GLY A 224 13.35 -7.32 -5.41
CA GLY A 224 13.16 -6.72 -4.09
C GLY A 224 11.86 -7.15 -3.43
N LEU A 225 10.73 -7.10 -4.15
CA LEU A 225 9.43 -7.59 -3.64
C LEU A 225 9.47 -9.08 -3.34
N TYR A 226 10.08 -9.88 -4.23
CA TYR A 226 10.26 -11.30 -4.02
C TYR A 226 11.10 -11.60 -2.76
N GLY A 227 12.26 -10.98 -2.66
CA GLY A 227 13.18 -11.18 -1.54
C GLY A 227 12.58 -10.74 -0.21
N MET A 228 11.91 -9.57 -0.17
CA MET A 228 11.40 -9.03 1.10
C MET A 228 10.23 -9.82 1.68
N LEU A 229 9.45 -10.51 0.83
CA LEU A 229 8.28 -11.29 1.22
C LEU A 229 8.62 -12.78 1.44
N SER A 230 9.75 -13.24 0.92
CA SER A 230 10.18 -14.63 1.07
C SER A 230 10.53 -14.97 2.51
N GLU A 231 9.86 -15.97 3.06
CA GLU A 231 10.24 -16.57 4.35
C GLU A 231 11.47 -17.49 4.24
N GLY A 232 11.81 -17.93 3.02
CA GLY A 232 13.06 -18.66 2.77
C GLY A 232 14.29 -17.77 2.72
N VAL A 233 14.10 -16.44 2.58
CA VAL A 233 15.18 -15.44 2.73
C VAL A 233 15.35 -15.03 4.18
N ALA A 234 14.25 -14.79 4.91
CA ALA A 234 14.28 -14.50 6.34
C ALA A 234 12.96 -14.90 7.01
N GLN A 235 13.00 -15.42 8.25
CA GLN A 235 11.79 -15.77 9.01
C GLN A 235 11.74 -15.08 10.40
N PRO A 236 10.83 -14.13 10.66
CA PRO A 236 9.80 -13.57 9.76
C PRO A 236 10.38 -12.90 8.52
N SER A 237 9.55 -12.64 7.50
CA SER A 237 10.00 -11.98 6.26
C SER A 237 10.64 -10.61 6.55
N LEU A 238 11.53 -10.14 5.66
CA LEU A 238 12.16 -8.82 5.82
C LEU A 238 11.12 -7.70 5.82
N PHE A 239 10.01 -7.85 5.10
CA PHE A 239 8.90 -6.92 5.15
C PHE A 239 8.27 -6.84 6.55
N GLU A 240 7.99 -7.98 7.20
CA GLU A 240 7.45 -7.99 8.57
C GLU A 240 8.43 -7.37 9.57
N ARG A 241 9.72 -7.68 9.44
CA ARG A 241 10.78 -7.08 10.26
C ARG A 241 10.82 -5.57 10.05
N LEU A 242 10.77 -5.09 8.80
CA LEU A 242 10.78 -3.66 8.47
C LEU A 242 9.58 -2.97 9.09
N PHE A 243 8.38 -3.53 8.92
CA PHE A 243 7.16 -2.99 9.50
C PHE A 243 7.29 -2.87 11.02
N CYS A 244 7.71 -3.93 11.71
CA CYS A 244 7.91 -3.88 13.16
C CYS A 244 8.97 -2.85 13.60
N ASN A 245 10.07 -2.74 12.85
CA ASN A 245 11.16 -1.82 13.17
C ASN A 245 10.77 -0.34 13.03
N ILE A 246 9.83 -0.02 12.11
CA ILE A 246 9.29 1.35 11.97
C ILE A 246 8.63 1.77 13.29
N PHE A 247 7.87 0.89 13.92
CA PHE A 247 7.12 1.15 15.16
C PHE A 247 7.86 0.74 16.45
N ALA A 248 9.14 0.35 16.36
CA ALA A 248 9.91 -0.17 17.50
C ALA A 248 10.21 0.87 18.60
N LYS A 249 10.07 2.16 18.28
CA LYS A 249 10.29 3.29 19.19
C LYS A 249 9.00 4.09 19.32
N PRO A 250 8.08 3.73 20.23
CA PRO A 250 6.77 4.36 20.37
C PRO A 250 6.84 5.88 20.57
N GLU A 251 7.91 6.39 21.18
CA GLU A 251 8.16 7.82 21.40
C GLU A 251 8.49 8.59 20.10
N ALA A 252 8.99 7.88 19.08
CA ALA A 252 9.37 8.46 17.79
C ALA A 252 8.26 8.33 16.73
N VAL A 253 7.16 7.65 17.06
CA VAL A 253 6.05 7.39 16.14
C VAL A 253 4.71 7.69 16.80
N LYS A 254 3.95 8.60 16.21
CA LYS A 254 2.57 8.89 16.61
C LYS A 254 1.61 8.42 15.52
N ILE A 255 0.53 7.75 15.91
CA ILE A 255 -0.52 7.31 14.99
C ILE A 255 -1.81 8.06 15.34
N GLU A 256 -2.46 8.61 14.32
CA GLU A 256 -3.80 9.18 14.43
C GLU A 256 -4.73 8.43 13.48
N LEU A 257 -5.91 8.04 13.98
CA LEU A 257 -6.99 7.44 13.21
C LEU A 257 -8.16 8.42 13.19
N PHE A 258 -8.52 8.88 12.00
CA PHE A 258 -9.66 9.76 11.77
C PHE A 258 -10.84 8.94 11.27
N ARG A 259 -12.01 9.13 11.86
CA ARG A 259 -13.25 8.44 11.49
C ARG A 259 -14.39 9.43 11.30
N TYR A 260 -15.31 9.09 10.39
CA TYR A 260 -16.48 9.89 10.08
C TYR A 260 -17.72 9.00 10.17
N PRO A 261 -18.22 8.74 11.40
CA PRO A 261 -19.42 7.94 11.60
C PRO A 261 -20.60 8.46 10.78
N GLU A 262 -21.53 7.57 10.43
CA GLU A 262 -22.76 7.91 9.71
C GLU A 262 -22.51 8.64 8.37
N ASN A 263 -21.35 8.41 7.74
CA ASN A 263 -20.94 9.05 6.48
C ASN A 263 -20.95 10.59 6.53
N THR A 264 -20.64 11.16 7.70
CA THR A 264 -20.48 12.61 7.91
C THR A 264 -19.26 13.20 7.18
N GLY A 265 -18.49 12.37 6.46
CA GLY A 265 -17.40 12.84 5.61
C GLY A 265 -16.86 11.73 4.74
N LEU A 266 -16.64 12.02 3.45
CA LEU A 266 -16.03 11.10 2.51
C LEU A 266 -14.53 11.36 2.35
N CYS A 267 -13.75 10.28 2.35
CA CYS A 267 -12.31 10.24 2.15
C CYS A 267 -12.00 9.69 0.76
N LEU A 268 -11.03 10.32 0.08
CA LEU A 268 -10.46 9.84 -1.17
C LEU A 268 -9.31 8.86 -0.90
N PHE A 269 -8.97 8.05 -1.90
CA PHE A 269 -7.65 7.44 -2.02
C PHE A 269 -7.04 7.74 -3.39
N GLY A 270 -5.73 7.95 -3.44
CA GLY A 270 -5.00 8.16 -4.69
C GLY A 270 -4.52 6.83 -5.29
N ASP A 271 -4.29 6.81 -6.60
CA ASP A 271 -3.55 5.75 -7.29
C ASP A 271 -2.10 5.56 -6.82
N SER A 272 -1.56 6.51 -6.04
CA SER A 272 -0.29 6.43 -5.34
C SER A 272 -0.34 5.66 -4.00
N SER A 273 -1.54 5.30 -3.51
CA SER A 273 -1.84 4.60 -2.25
C SER A 273 -1.55 5.35 -0.93
N PHE A 274 -0.86 6.49 -0.97
CA PHE A 274 -0.55 7.31 0.22
C PHE A 274 -0.31 8.76 -0.14
N CYS A 275 -0.31 9.64 0.87
CA CYS A 275 0.17 11.01 0.75
C CYS A 275 1.20 11.31 1.85
N LEU A 276 2.07 12.27 1.59
CA LEU A 276 3.18 12.61 2.47
C LEU A 276 3.17 14.12 2.77
N GLN A 277 3.34 14.47 4.03
CA GLN A 277 3.73 15.82 4.42
C GLN A 277 5.02 15.75 5.23
N ALA A 278 6.08 16.36 4.71
CA ALA A 278 7.38 16.37 5.35
C ALA A 278 7.73 17.77 5.87
N SER A 279 8.38 17.82 7.02
CA SER A 279 8.96 19.01 7.62
C SER A 279 10.35 18.69 8.18
N ALA A 280 11.07 19.69 8.67
CA ALA A 280 12.38 19.47 9.29
C ALA A 280 12.34 18.50 10.48
N LYS A 281 11.20 18.38 11.19
CA LYS A 281 11.07 17.56 12.41
C LYS A 281 10.25 16.29 12.22
N LEU A 282 9.35 16.26 11.24
CA LEU A 282 8.33 15.22 11.13
C LEU A 282 8.03 14.86 9.68
N PHE A 283 7.92 13.56 9.42
CA PHE A 283 7.29 12.98 8.23
C PHE A 283 5.92 12.42 8.61
N SER A 284 4.87 12.96 8.01
CA SER A 284 3.49 12.50 8.19
C SER A 284 3.07 11.72 6.95
N VAL A 285 2.83 10.42 7.13
CA VAL A 285 2.37 9.51 6.07
C VAL A 285 0.86 9.32 6.25
N GLY A 286 0.07 9.91 5.35
CA GLY A 286 -1.37 9.72 5.29
C GLY A 286 -1.71 8.49 4.44
N VAL A 287 -2.51 7.59 5.00
CA VAL A 287 -3.04 6.41 4.30
C VAL A 287 -4.54 6.35 4.45
N ASN A 288 -5.24 6.24 3.33
CA ASN A 288 -6.68 5.99 3.36
C ASN A 288 -6.95 4.59 3.96
N ILE A 289 -8.05 4.41 4.69
CA ILE A 289 -8.50 3.09 5.18
C ILE A 289 -9.79 2.65 4.47
N SER A 290 -10.78 3.54 4.43
CA SER A 290 -12.10 3.34 3.82
C SER A 290 -12.68 4.68 3.38
N HIS A 291 -13.89 4.70 2.81
CA HIS A 291 -14.56 5.95 2.44
C HIS A 291 -14.82 6.89 3.64
N ASP A 292 -14.82 6.37 4.86
CA ASP A 292 -15.14 7.06 6.11
C ASP A 292 -13.99 7.09 7.12
N MET A 293 -12.79 6.61 6.76
CA MET A 293 -11.63 6.57 7.65
C MET A 293 -10.30 6.74 6.92
N PHE A 294 -9.36 7.39 7.58
CA PHE A 294 -7.95 7.40 7.21
C PHE A 294 -7.06 7.44 8.45
N ALA A 295 -5.79 7.05 8.28
CA ALA A 295 -4.80 7.16 9.34
C ALA A 295 -3.63 8.04 8.90
N VAL A 296 -3.02 8.70 9.88
CA VAL A 296 -1.77 9.44 9.70
C VAL A 296 -0.72 8.84 10.63
N VAL A 297 0.38 8.39 10.05
CA VAL A 297 1.55 7.92 10.79
C VAL A 297 2.61 9.01 10.76
N HIS A 298 2.86 9.60 11.91
CA HIS A 298 3.89 10.61 12.10
C HIS A 298 5.18 9.96 12.57
N LEU A 299 6.26 10.17 11.82
CA LEU A 299 7.61 9.69 12.09
C LEU A 299 8.52 10.88 12.35
N GLN A 300 9.27 10.86 13.46
CA GLN A 300 10.33 11.85 13.65
C GLN A 300 11.39 11.76 12.54
N THR A 301 11.78 12.91 12.00
CA THR A 301 12.75 13.01 10.89
C THR A 301 14.07 12.32 11.22
N ASP A 302 14.63 12.54 12.41
CA ASP A 302 15.90 11.93 12.82
C ASP A 302 15.80 10.39 12.90
N ARG A 303 14.68 9.88 13.44
CA ARG A 303 14.40 8.44 13.46
C ARG A 303 14.32 7.88 12.05
N TRP A 304 13.63 8.58 11.15
CA TRP A 304 13.49 8.18 9.76
C TRP A 304 14.85 8.12 9.03
N HIS A 305 15.71 9.12 9.23
CA HIS A 305 17.05 9.13 8.64
C HIS A 305 17.96 8.04 9.21
N ALA A 306 17.87 7.77 10.52
CA ALA A 306 18.61 6.70 11.17
C ALA A 306 18.06 5.30 10.86
N PHE A 307 16.88 5.18 10.26
CA PHE A 307 16.17 3.90 10.08
C PHE A 307 17.00 2.88 9.30
N LYS A 308 17.60 3.28 8.17
CA LYS A 308 18.44 2.40 7.34
C LYS A 308 19.56 1.72 8.14
N ASN A 309 20.16 2.45 9.08
CA ASN A 309 21.30 1.99 9.87
C ASN A 309 20.87 1.19 11.11
N THR A 310 19.63 1.39 11.57
CA THR A 310 19.08 0.75 12.78
C THR A 310 18.10 -0.39 12.47
N PHE A 311 17.87 -0.69 11.19
CA PHE A 311 17.09 -1.84 10.77
C PHE A 311 17.90 -3.12 11.00
N HIS A 312 17.67 -3.78 12.13
CA HIS A 312 18.30 -5.05 12.50
C HIS A 312 17.48 -6.25 12.01
N HIS A 313 18.06 -7.45 12.08
CA HIS A 313 17.32 -8.66 11.78
C HIS A 313 16.17 -8.86 12.77
N ASP A 314 16.32 -8.59 14.06
CA ASP A 314 15.24 -8.87 15.00
C ASP A 314 13.94 -8.12 14.68
N ALA A 315 12.82 -8.84 14.75
CA ALA A 315 11.48 -8.28 14.66
C ALA A 315 11.02 -7.89 16.07
N PRO A 316 11.13 -6.60 16.47
CA PRO A 316 10.64 -6.18 17.78
C PRO A 316 9.13 -6.38 17.87
N LYS A 317 8.60 -6.55 19.08
CA LYS A 317 7.15 -6.60 19.28
C LYS A 317 6.57 -5.24 18.90
N LEU A 318 5.46 -5.24 18.14
CA LEU A 318 4.72 -4.03 17.84
C LEU A 318 4.23 -3.38 19.14
N GLN A 319 4.62 -2.14 19.34
CA GLN A 319 4.17 -1.29 20.43
C GLN A 319 3.84 0.07 19.84
N GLY A 320 2.79 0.69 20.36
CA GLY A 320 2.36 1.98 19.84
C GLY A 320 1.05 2.39 20.48
N GLN A 321 0.81 3.69 20.43
CA GLN A 321 -0.44 4.28 20.81
C GLN A 321 -1.06 4.99 19.60
N VAL A 322 -2.38 4.95 19.50
CA VAL A 322 -3.16 5.65 18.50
C VAL A 322 -4.10 6.63 19.17
N ARG A 323 -4.18 7.85 18.62
CA ARG A 323 -5.25 8.80 18.93
C ARG A 323 -6.40 8.56 17.95
N ILE A 324 -7.60 8.31 18.46
CA ILE A 324 -8.81 8.16 17.64
C ILE A 324 -9.55 9.49 17.67
N ILE A 325 -9.89 10.02 16.49
CA ILE A 325 -10.50 11.34 16.33
C ILE A 325 -11.71 11.17 15.43
N ASP A 326 -12.89 11.52 15.94
CA ASP A 326 -14.13 11.44 15.18
C ASP A 326 -14.52 12.82 14.63
N SER A 327 -14.98 12.84 13.38
CA SER A 327 -15.62 13.99 12.74
C SER A 327 -14.76 15.26 12.60
N ASP A 328 -13.43 15.15 12.58
CA ASP A 328 -12.53 16.27 12.27
C ASP A 328 -12.55 16.61 10.78
N GLN A 329 -13.47 17.49 10.38
CA GLN A 329 -13.64 17.89 8.98
C GLN A 329 -12.41 18.64 8.44
N THR A 330 -11.71 19.41 9.26
CA THR A 330 -10.51 20.15 8.83
C THR A 330 -9.44 19.17 8.36
N GLN A 331 -9.18 18.12 9.14
CA GLN A 331 -8.19 17.13 8.78
C GLN A 331 -8.64 16.25 7.62
N ARG A 332 -9.94 15.98 7.48
CA ARG A 332 -10.50 15.29 6.29
C ARG A 332 -10.20 16.04 5.00
N LEU A 333 -10.50 17.34 4.98
CA LEU A 333 -10.32 18.20 3.82
C LEU A 333 -8.85 18.32 3.45
N LEU A 334 -7.96 18.46 4.45
CA LEU A 334 -6.53 18.46 4.23
C LEU A 334 -6.06 17.13 3.62
N PHE A 335 -6.49 16.00 4.18
CA PHE A 335 -6.15 14.67 3.67
C PHE A 335 -6.59 14.48 2.21
N ASN A 336 -7.84 14.84 1.87
CA ASN A 336 -8.36 14.75 0.51
C ASN A 336 -7.58 15.63 -0.47
N ARG A 337 -7.24 16.88 -0.08
CA ARG A 337 -6.41 17.77 -0.90
C ARG A 337 -5.02 17.20 -1.13
N LEU A 338 -4.41 16.58 -0.12
CA LEU A 338 -3.11 15.91 -0.26
C LEU A 338 -3.20 14.70 -1.19
N CYS A 339 -4.26 13.89 -1.11
CA CYS A 339 -4.51 12.80 -2.05
C CYS A 339 -4.61 13.30 -3.49
N ILE A 340 -5.35 14.39 -3.73
CA ILE A 340 -5.48 15.00 -5.06
C ILE A 340 -4.12 15.51 -5.56
N HIS A 341 -3.38 16.22 -4.71
CA HIS A 341 -2.10 16.82 -5.09
C HIS A 341 -1.01 15.79 -5.39
N GLN A 342 -1.04 14.62 -4.74
CA GLN A 342 0.03 13.61 -4.80
C GLN A 342 -0.35 12.33 -5.54
N ALA A 343 -1.57 12.25 -6.09
CA ALA A 343 -1.93 11.20 -7.03
C ALA A 343 -1.17 11.37 -8.36
N HIS A 344 -0.98 10.27 -9.07
CA HIS A 344 -0.31 10.21 -10.36
C HIS A 344 -1.25 10.64 -11.51
N GLU A 345 -2.44 10.04 -11.59
CA GLU A 345 -3.43 10.27 -12.65
C GLU A 345 -4.82 10.59 -12.10
N ALA A 346 -5.23 9.94 -11.01
CA ALA A 346 -6.56 10.08 -10.46
C ALA A 346 -6.63 9.77 -8.96
N VAL A 347 -7.67 10.32 -8.35
CA VAL A 347 -8.16 9.88 -7.04
C VAL A 347 -9.45 9.09 -7.22
N PHE A 348 -9.82 8.35 -6.19
CA PHE A 348 -10.95 7.44 -6.20
C PHE A 348 -11.76 7.60 -4.93
N GLY A 349 -13.06 7.36 -5.03
CA GLY A 349 -13.96 7.41 -3.89
C GLY A 349 -15.38 6.95 -4.20
N GLN A 350 -16.23 7.02 -3.18
CA GLN A 350 -17.59 6.50 -3.19
C GLN A 350 -18.61 7.40 -3.92
N SER A 351 -18.35 8.71 -3.99
CA SER A 351 -19.21 9.69 -4.67
C SER A 351 -18.56 10.23 -5.96
N PRO A 352 -19.36 10.52 -7.01
CA PRO A 352 -18.87 11.23 -8.20
C PRO A 352 -18.82 12.76 -7.99
N ASN A 353 -19.36 13.28 -6.87
CA ASN A 353 -19.46 14.71 -6.62
C ASN A 353 -18.23 15.22 -5.85
N ILE A 354 -17.47 16.12 -6.48
CA ILE A 354 -16.26 16.74 -5.92
C ILE A 354 -16.54 17.42 -4.57
N LYS A 355 -17.72 18.04 -4.40
CA LYS A 355 -18.08 18.78 -3.19
C LYS A 355 -18.05 17.90 -1.94
N ASP A 356 -18.45 16.63 -2.08
CA ASP A 356 -18.49 15.70 -0.96
C ASP A 356 -17.10 15.45 -0.34
N TYR A 357 -16.03 15.76 -1.10
CA TYR A 357 -14.64 15.62 -0.67
C TYR A 357 -13.96 16.93 -0.29
N LEU A 358 -14.45 18.07 -0.79
CA LEU A 358 -13.78 19.38 -0.67
C LEU A 358 -14.55 20.40 0.17
N GLU A 359 -15.82 20.16 0.47
CA GLU A 359 -16.64 20.96 1.36
C GLU A 359 -16.84 20.22 2.70
N ALA A 360 -16.96 20.97 3.80
CA ALA A 360 -17.37 20.41 5.08
C ALA A 360 -18.87 20.08 5.02
N VAL A 361 -19.25 18.93 5.59
CA VAL A 361 -20.64 18.49 5.71
C VAL A 361 -21.27 19.10 6.96
#